data_AF-A0AAV0Y7E0-F1
#
_entry.id   AF-A0AAV0Y7E0-F1
#
_cell.length_a   1.000
_cell.length_b   1.000
_cell.length_c   1.000
_cell.angle_alpha   90.00
_cell.angle_beta   90.00
_cell.angle_gamma   90.00
#
_symmetry.space_group_name_H-M   'P 1'
#
loop_
_entity.id
_entity.type
_entity.pdbx_description
1 polymer ?
#
loop_
_entity_poly.entity_id
_entity_poly.type
_entity_poly.pdbx_seq_one_letter_code
_entity_poly.pdbx_strand_id
1 'polypeptide(L)'
;MSRILVLTELRLEEHTKILSNIMLALSQINDSAKNPVSLSPSSNMSSDKLAAGIYSKLPLNNNEEMAGITSQIINDEDTLLKLAKMLITLISGSDVKQLIRRILKKLITDELAIEYNYTGHKNTKKPFNKTILSTLLTHAVQMVFSNTTIKEIELTTSIWLTKAPERLKNKKN
;
A
#
# COMPACT_ATOMS: atom_id res chain seq x y z
N MET A 1 21.33 -41.88 -44.16
CA MET A 1 21.01 -41.67 -42.73
C MET A 1 19.54 -41.99 -42.51
N SER A 2 19.21 -42.81 -41.51
CA SER A 2 17.83 -43.24 -41.24
C SER A 2 16.97 -42.07 -40.74
N ARG A 3 15.68 -42.00 -41.11
CA ARG A 3 14.73 -40.96 -40.68
C ARG A 3 14.66 -40.80 -39.15
N ILE A 4 14.89 -41.90 -38.44
CA ILE A 4 14.96 -41.93 -36.97
C ILE A 4 16.17 -41.11 -36.47
N LEU A 5 17.35 -41.24 -37.10
CA LEU A 5 18.55 -40.46 -36.75
C LEU A 5 18.31 -38.95 -36.88
N VAL A 6 17.68 -38.52 -37.99
CA VAL A 6 17.36 -37.11 -38.23
C VAL A 6 16.39 -36.55 -37.18
N LEU A 7 15.37 -37.33 -36.79
CA LEU A 7 14.41 -36.92 -35.76
C LEU A 7 15.05 -36.86 -34.37
N THR A 8 15.95 -37.81 -34.04
CA THR A 8 16.67 -37.77 -32.77
C THR A 8 17.62 -36.59 -32.69
N GLU A 9 18.21 -36.19 -33.81
CA GLU A 9 19.13 -35.05 -33.87
C GLU A 9 18.41 -33.71 -33.74
N LEU A 10 17.25 -33.55 -34.40
CA LEU A 10 16.38 -32.38 -34.20
C LEU A 10 15.90 -32.26 -32.75
N ARG A 11 15.51 -33.37 -32.14
CA ARG A 11 15.07 -33.40 -30.74
C ARG A 11 16.22 -33.05 -29.80
N LEU A 12 17.42 -33.54 -30.08
CA LEU A 12 18.63 -33.21 -29.31
C LEU A 12 18.96 -31.71 -29.41
N GLU A 13 18.77 -31.11 -30.58
CA GLU A 13 18.98 -29.67 -30.80
C GLU A 13 18.00 -28.80 -29.99
N GLU A 14 16.71 -29.19 -29.94
CA GLU A 14 15.70 -28.54 -29.09
C GLU A 14 16.05 -28.63 -27.60
N HIS A 15 16.46 -29.82 -27.13
CA HIS A 15 16.89 -30.00 -25.74
C HIS A 15 18.11 -29.15 -25.42
N THR A 16 19.05 -29.00 -26.35
CA THR A 16 20.25 -28.17 -26.16
C THR A 16 19.90 -26.69 -26.04
N LYS A 17 18.93 -26.20 -26.83
CA LYS A 17 18.40 -24.83 -26.74
C LYS A 17 17.68 -24.56 -25.42
N ILE A 18 16.92 -25.53 -24.92
CA ILE A 18 16.25 -25.43 -23.61
C ILE A 18 17.31 -25.36 -22.50
N LEU A 19 18.32 -26.23 -22.54
CA LEU A 19 19.40 -26.23 -21.55
C LEU A 19 20.22 -24.94 -21.58
N SER A 20 20.51 -24.38 -22.76
CA SER A 20 21.21 -23.09 -22.84
C SER A 20 20.40 -21.95 -22.25
N ASN A 21 19.07 -21.95 -22.45
CA ASN A 21 18.18 -20.92 -21.89
C ASN A 21 18.08 -21.02 -20.36
N ILE A 22 18.01 -22.25 -19.82
CA ILE A 22 18.04 -22.49 -18.38
C ILE A 22 19.39 -22.08 -17.80
N MET A 23 20.51 -22.41 -18.47
CA MET A 23 21.85 -22.01 -18.05
C MET A 23 22.00 -20.48 -18.01
N LEU A 24 21.48 -19.78 -19.02
CA LEU A 24 21.43 -18.31 -19.05
C LEU A 24 20.62 -17.73 -17.89
N ALA A 25 19.44 -18.29 -17.62
CA ALA A 25 18.61 -17.87 -16.49
C ALA A 25 19.31 -18.13 -15.14
N LEU A 26 19.96 -19.28 -14.97
CA LEU A 26 20.72 -19.60 -13.77
C LEU A 26 21.98 -18.74 -13.62
N SER A 27 22.65 -18.37 -14.72
CA SER A 27 23.76 -17.42 -14.68
C SER A 27 23.28 -16.04 -14.24
N GLN A 28 22.16 -15.54 -14.78
CA GLN A 28 21.57 -14.27 -14.35
C GLN A 28 21.20 -14.27 -12.85
N ILE A 29 20.66 -15.39 -12.34
CA ILE A 29 20.35 -15.57 -10.92
C ILE A 29 21.64 -15.66 -10.08
N ASN A 30 22.68 -16.34 -10.57
CA ASN A 30 23.95 -16.51 -9.88
C ASN A 30 24.82 -15.23 -9.91
N ASP A 31 24.76 -14.44 -10.99
CA ASP A 31 25.35 -13.10 -11.07
C ASP A 31 24.65 -12.15 -10.10
N SER A 32 23.35 -12.38 -9.85
CA SER A 32 22.60 -11.73 -8.76
C SER A 32 23.02 -12.20 -7.35
N ALA A 33 23.71 -13.34 -7.23
CA ALA A 33 24.14 -13.91 -5.94
C ALA A 33 25.63 -13.74 -5.62
N LYS A 34 26.50 -13.57 -6.63
CA LYS A 34 27.97 -13.47 -6.46
C LYS A 34 28.55 -12.05 -6.48
N ASN A 35 27.75 -11.04 -6.80
CA ASN A 35 28.11 -9.62 -6.61
C ASN A 35 27.39 -9.05 -5.38
N PRO A 36 28.06 -8.79 -4.25
CA PRO A 36 27.55 -7.79 -3.33
C PRO A 36 27.77 -6.42 -4.00
N VAL A 37 26.66 -5.76 -4.38
CA VAL A 37 26.53 -4.41 -5.00
C VAL A 37 26.54 -4.46 -6.56
N SER A 38 25.45 -4.27 -7.34
CA SER A 38 24.16 -3.60 -7.09
C SER A 38 23.00 -4.24 -7.87
N LEU A 39 22.11 -4.98 -7.21
CA LEU A 39 20.72 -4.51 -7.24
C LEU A 39 20.71 -3.27 -6.35
N SER A 40 19.73 -2.38 -6.39
CA SER A 40 19.54 -1.49 -5.25
C SER A 40 18.67 -2.19 -4.20
N PRO A 41 19.23 -2.90 -3.17
CA PRO A 41 18.57 -3.00 -1.87
C PRO A 41 18.40 -1.63 -1.19
N SER A 42 19.01 -0.56 -1.73
CA SER A 42 19.00 0.77 -1.12
C SER A 42 17.61 1.42 -1.11
N SER A 43 16.75 1.19 -2.11
CA SER A 43 15.39 1.76 -2.12
C SER A 43 14.37 0.90 -1.35
N ASN A 44 14.50 -0.42 -1.38
CA ASN A 44 13.56 -1.31 -0.68
C ASN A 44 13.72 -1.25 0.85
N MET A 45 14.95 -1.36 1.36
CA MET A 45 15.17 -1.27 2.81
C MET A 45 14.86 0.14 3.35
N SER A 46 15.07 1.17 2.52
CA SER A 46 14.75 2.56 2.87
C SER A 46 13.23 2.79 2.94
N SER A 47 12.47 2.37 1.93
CA SER A 47 11.01 2.53 1.91
C SER A 47 10.30 1.64 2.94
N ASP A 48 10.79 0.42 3.21
CA ASP A 48 10.24 -0.43 4.28
C ASP A 48 10.49 0.20 5.66
N LYS A 49 11.71 0.71 5.90
CA LYS A 49 12.06 1.39 7.14
C LYS A 49 11.27 2.69 7.32
N LEU A 50 11.08 3.46 6.24
CA LEU A 50 10.28 4.68 6.25
C LEU A 50 8.80 4.37 6.50
N ALA A 51 8.21 3.40 5.80
CA ALA A 51 6.84 2.97 6.00
C ALA A 51 6.62 2.49 7.45
N ALA A 52 7.54 1.69 8.00
CA ALA A 52 7.48 1.26 9.39
C ALA A 52 7.62 2.44 10.38
N GLY A 53 8.50 3.40 10.08
CA GLY A 53 8.68 4.61 10.86
C GLY A 53 7.48 5.57 10.82
N ILE A 54 6.71 5.56 9.74
CA ILE A 54 5.44 6.28 9.63
C ILE A 54 4.36 5.51 10.38
N TYR A 55 4.28 4.20 10.19
CA TYR A 55 3.28 3.34 10.83
C TYR A 55 3.31 3.43 12.37
N SER A 56 4.51 3.55 12.96
CA SER A 56 4.68 3.71 14.41
C SER A 56 4.19 5.04 14.96
N LYS A 57 4.07 6.07 14.12
CA LYS A 57 3.55 7.40 14.49
C LYS A 57 2.02 7.50 14.40
N LEU A 58 1.38 6.49 13.81
CA LEU A 58 -0.08 6.43 13.67
C LEU A 58 -0.75 5.95 14.98
N PRO A 59 -1.86 6.55 15.44
CA PRO A 59 -2.69 7.57 14.76
C PRO A 59 -2.22 9.01 14.95
N LEU A 60 -2.46 9.85 13.94
CA LEU A 60 -2.07 11.26 13.95
C LEU A 60 -3.04 12.12 14.75
N ASN A 61 -2.50 13.09 15.50
CA ASN A 61 -3.25 13.93 16.43
C ASN A 61 -3.43 15.38 15.97
N ASN A 62 -2.58 15.87 15.07
CA ASN A 62 -2.58 17.26 14.66
C ASN A 62 -2.20 17.42 13.18
N ASN A 63 -2.40 18.62 12.66
CA ASN A 63 -2.11 18.93 11.26
C ASN A 63 -0.61 18.99 10.95
N GLU A 64 0.25 19.23 11.94
CA GLU A 64 1.70 19.29 11.73
C GLU A 64 2.25 17.89 11.43
N GLU A 65 1.82 16.88 12.20
CA GLU A 65 2.11 15.47 11.95
C GLU A 65 1.61 15.02 10.57
N MET A 66 0.38 15.42 10.20
CA MET A 66 -0.19 15.18 8.88
C MET A 66 0.67 15.79 7.76
N ALA A 67 1.07 17.05 7.91
CA ALA A 67 1.91 17.74 6.92
C ALA A 67 3.30 17.09 6.81
N GLY A 68 3.88 16.70 7.95
CA GLY A 68 5.18 16.02 8.00
C GLY A 68 5.16 14.65 7.32
N ILE A 69 4.10 13.87 7.46
CA ILE A 69 3.95 12.59 6.73
C ILE A 69 3.68 12.85 5.25
N THR A 70 2.86 13.85 4.93
CA THR A 70 2.56 14.20 3.54
C THR A 70 3.83 14.54 2.78
N SER A 71 4.70 15.39 3.32
CA SER A 71 5.97 15.74 2.66
C SER A 71 6.92 14.56 2.49
N GLN A 72 6.86 13.55 3.37
CA GLN A 72 7.68 12.35 3.28
C GLN A 72 7.23 11.39 2.18
N ILE A 73 5.93 11.32 1.86
CA ILE A 73 5.39 10.26 0.97
C ILE A 73 4.67 10.78 -0.28
N ILE A 74 4.51 12.10 -0.45
CA ILE A 74 3.77 12.68 -1.59
C ILE A 74 4.34 12.27 -2.96
N ASN A 75 5.66 12.04 -3.04
CA ASN A 75 6.36 11.63 -4.25
C ASN A 75 6.94 10.21 -4.15
N ASP A 76 6.54 9.43 -3.14
CA ASP A 76 7.07 8.08 -2.87
C ASP A 76 5.92 7.06 -2.87
N GLU A 77 5.57 6.62 -4.07
CA GLU A 77 4.50 5.64 -4.30
C GLU A 77 4.83 4.27 -3.67
N ASP A 78 6.11 3.87 -3.68
CA ASP A 78 6.55 2.61 -3.07
C ASP A 78 6.30 2.59 -1.56
N THR A 79 6.69 3.66 -0.86
CA THR A 79 6.42 3.81 0.58
C THR A 79 4.91 3.87 0.86
N LEU A 80 4.12 4.55 0.03
CA LEU A 80 2.67 4.59 0.15
C LEU A 80 2.04 3.19 0.05
N LEU A 81 2.44 2.41 -0.96
CA LEU A 81 1.96 1.03 -1.16
C LEU A 81 2.40 0.10 -0.03
N LYS A 82 3.62 0.25 0.48
CA LYS A 82 4.12 -0.51 1.65
C LYS A 82 3.34 -0.18 2.90
N LEU A 83 3.07 1.10 3.15
CA LEU A 83 2.25 1.54 4.28
C LEU A 83 0.81 1.01 4.16
N ALA A 84 0.22 1.00 2.96
CA ALA A 84 -1.08 0.41 2.69
C ALA A 84 -1.09 -1.10 3.02
N LYS A 85 -0.06 -1.84 2.58
CA LYS A 85 0.15 -3.25 2.91
C LYS A 85 0.24 -3.47 4.43
N MET A 86 1.00 -2.64 5.14
CA MET A 86 1.14 -2.74 6.61
C MET A 86 -0.18 -2.48 7.34
N LEU A 87 -1.03 -1.58 6.82
CA LEU A 87 -2.35 -1.33 7.40
C LEU A 87 -3.25 -2.55 7.29
N ILE A 88 -3.30 -3.21 6.12
CA ILE A 88 -4.19 -4.35 5.90
C ILE A 88 -3.72 -5.65 6.55
N THR A 89 -2.41 -5.85 6.72
CA THR A 89 -1.90 -7.06 7.39
C THR A 89 -2.28 -7.11 8.86
N LEU A 90 -2.32 -5.96 9.53
CA LEU A 90 -2.68 -5.83 10.94
C LEU A 90 -4.19 -5.64 11.14
N ILE A 91 -4.89 -5.15 10.12
CA ILE A 91 -6.32 -4.86 10.18
C ILE A 91 -7.05 -5.83 9.25
N SER A 92 -7.46 -6.97 9.82
CA SER A 92 -8.39 -7.88 9.16
C SER A 92 -9.83 -7.36 9.23
N GLY A 93 -10.63 -7.59 8.19
CA GLY A 93 -12.05 -7.29 8.16
C GLY A 93 -12.77 -8.09 7.09
N SER A 94 -13.91 -8.70 7.43
CA SER A 94 -14.77 -9.43 6.49
C SER A 94 -15.71 -8.52 5.69
N ASP A 95 -15.83 -7.26 6.09
CA ASP A 95 -16.73 -6.27 5.49
C ASP A 95 -15.96 -4.99 5.14
N VAL A 96 -16.21 -4.46 3.94
CA VAL A 96 -15.56 -3.26 3.39
C VAL A 96 -15.73 -2.06 4.33
N LYS A 97 -16.95 -1.84 4.83
CA LYS A 97 -17.25 -0.68 5.69
C LYS A 97 -16.59 -0.83 7.06
N GLN A 98 -16.47 -2.05 7.58
CA GLN A 98 -15.71 -2.33 8.80
C GLN A 98 -14.21 -2.08 8.59
N LEU A 99 -13.64 -2.56 7.49
CA LEU A 99 -12.23 -2.33 7.15
C LEU A 99 -11.93 -0.83 7.07
N ILE A 100 -12.73 -0.06 6.32
CA ILE A 100 -12.57 1.41 6.21
C ILE A 100 -12.54 2.06 7.59
N ARG A 101 -13.50 1.75 8.46
CA ARG A 101 -13.56 2.35 9.81
C ARG A 101 -12.37 1.96 10.69
N ARG A 102 -11.88 0.73 10.57
CA ARG A 102 -10.71 0.27 11.33
C ARG A 102 -9.43 0.95 10.85
N ILE A 103 -9.25 1.09 9.53
CA ILE A 103 -8.13 1.84 8.96
C ILE A 103 -8.19 3.30 9.40
N LEU A 104 -9.35 3.97 9.29
CA LEU A 104 -9.52 5.36 9.71
C LEU A 104 -9.14 5.59 11.20
N LYS A 105 -9.57 4.70 12.09
CA LYS A 105 -9.18 4.74 13.51
C LYS A 105 -7.67 4.58 13.73
N LYS A 106 -6.98 3.87 12.85
CA LYS A 106 -5.52 3.74 12.90
C LYS A 106 -4.83 4.95 12.29
N LEU A 107 -5.42 5.59 11.28
CA LEU A 107 -4.80 6.73 10.58
C LEU A 107 -4.83 8.02 11.40
N ILE A 108 -5.99 8.39 11.95
CA ILE A 108 -6.18 9.68 12.64
C ILE A 108 -7.00 9.50 13.91
N THR A 109 -6.76 10.37 14.89
CA THR A 109 -7.56 10.40 16.11
C THR A 109 -8.86 11.17 15.92
N ASP A 110 -9.78 11.02 16.88
CA ASP A 110 -11.06 11.72 16.82
C ASP A 110 -10.86 13.23 16.95
N GLU A 111 -9.85 13.65 17.71
CA GLU A 111 -9.42 15.04 17.88
C GLU A 111 -8.99 15.68 16.55
N LEU A 112 -8.25 14.97 15.69
CA LEU A 112 -7.91 15.46 14.36
C LEU A 112 -9.10 15.32 13.39
N ALA A 113 -9.86 14.23 13.49
CA ALA A 113 -10.96 13.94 12.57
C ALA A 113 -12.09 14.98 12.60
N ILE A 114 -12.33 15.68 13.71
CA ILE A 114 -13.34 16.74 13.77
C ILE A 114 -13.04 17.91 12.83
N GLU A 115 -11.78 18.14 12.47
CA GLU A 115 -11.36 19.23 11.58
C GLU A 115 -11.63 18.94 10.11
N TYR A 116 -11.97 17.69 9.77
CA TYR A 116 -12.15 17.25 8.40
C TYR A 116 -13.61 16.93 8.07
N ASN A 117 -13.96 17.12 6.81
CA ASN A 117 -15.08 16.49 6.13
C ASN A 117 -14.54 15.81 4.87
N TYR A 118 -15.36 15.03 4.17
CA TYR A 118 -14.85 14.34 2.98
C TYR A 118 -14.49 15.31 1.84
N THR A 119 -15.40 16.21 1.44
CA THR A 119 -15.24 17.06 0.24
C THR A 119 -14.83 18.51 0.48
N GLY A 120 -14.85 19.01 1.72
CA GLY A 120 -14.59 20.43 2.03
C GLY A 120 -15.82 21.34 1.95
N HIS A 121 -16.96 20.90 1.40
CA HIS A 121 -18.07 21.81 1.14
C HIS A 121 -18.98 22.02 2.36
N LYS A 122 -19.33 23.30 2.60
CA LYS A 122 -20.24 23.88 3.62
C LYS A 122 -19.68 24.29 4.98
N ASN A 123 -18.52 23.83 5.42
CA ASN A 123 -17.98 24.16 6.74
C ASN A 123 -16.51 24.59 6.66
N THR A 124 -16.01 25.29 7.67
CA THR A 124 -14.58 25.65 7.89
C THR A 124 -13.62 24.43 7.99
N LYS A 125 -14.12 23.23 7.69
CA LYS A 125 -13.41 21.96 7.78
C LYS A 125 -12.63 21.67 6.51
N LYS A 126 -11.49 21.01 6.68
CA LYS A 126 -10.56 20.68 5.59
C LYS A 126 -11.05 19.48 4.78
N PRO A 127 -10.80 19.45 3.45
CA PRO A 127 -11.18 18.33 2.59
C PRO A 127 -10.28 17.12 2.80
N PHE A 128 -10.81 16.05 3.38
CA PHE A 128 -10.08 14.78 3.60
C PHE A 128 -9.69 14.12 2.27
N ASN A 129 -10.54 14.20 1.25
CA ASN A 129 -10.28 13.59 -0.05
C ASN A 129 -9.04 14.13 -0.78
N LYS A 130 -8.54 15.31 -0.38
CA LYS A 130 -7.31 15.90 -0.92
C LYS A 130 -6.06 15.54 -0.10
N THR A 131 -6.21 14.78 0.98
CA THR A 131 -5.09 14.36 1.82
C THR A 131 -4.46 13.06 1.33
N ILE A 132 -3.19 12.87 1.63
CA ILE A 132 -2.48 11.63 1.34
C ILE A 132 -3.08 10.42 2.06
N LEU A 133 -3.73 10.64 3.21
CA LEU A 133 -4.42 9.59 3.96
C LEU A 133 -5.64 9.06 3.24
N SER A 134 -6.32 9.88 2.43
CA SER A 134 -7.43 9.42 1.58
C SER A 134 -6.92 8.51 0.46
N THR A 135 -5.79 8.85 -0.15
CA THR A 135 -5.12 8.00 -1.14
C THR A 135 -4.70 6.68 -0.50
N LEU A 136 -4.02 6.74 0.65
CA LEU A 136 -3.59 5.58 1.43
C LEU A 136 -4.75 4.65 1.81
N LEU A 137 -5.86 5.22 2.31
CA LEU A 137 -7.08 4.49 2.63
C LEU A 137 -7.63 3.78 1.39
N THR A 138 -7.67 4.47 0.25
CA THR A 138 -8.21 3.91 -1.00
C THR A 138 -7.38 2.73 -1.48
N HIS A 139 -6.05 2.87 -1.52
CA HIS A 139 -5.16 1.75 -1.85
C HIS A 139 -5.35 0.58 -0.89
N ALA A 140 -5.30 0.81 0.42
CA ALA A 140 -5.46 -0.25 1.41
C ALA A 140 -6.78 -1.01 1.24
N VAL A 141 -7.90 -0.32 1.03
CA VAL A 141 -9.21 -0.97 0.86
C VAL A 141 -9.26 -1.76 -0.44
N GLN A 142 -8.79 -1.19 -1.56
CA GLN A 142 -8.83 -1.85 -2.86
C GLN A 142 -7.86 -3.03 -2.97
N MET A 143 -6.82 -3.08 -2.13
CA MET A 143 -5.94 -4.25 -2.02
C MET A 143 -6.64 -5.47 -1.42
N VAL A 144 -7.62 -5.27 -0.53
CA VAL A 144 -8.40 -6.36 0.08
C VAL A 144 -9.68 -6.63 -0.72
N PHE A 145 -10.35 -5.56 -1.14
CA PHE A 145 -11.62 -5.60 -1.84
C PHE A 145 -11.51 -4.85 -3.18
N SER A 146 -10.95 -5.50 -4.19
CA SER A 146 -10.62 -4.92 -5.50
C SER A 146 -11.78 -4.26 -6.22
N ASN A 147 -13.01 -4.73 -5.99
CA ASN A 147 -14.22 -4.21 -6.65
C ASN A 147 -14.84 -3.01 -5.91
N THR A 148 -14.24 -2.56 -4.80
CA THR A 148 -14.79 -1.45 -4.02
C THR A 148 -14.68 -0.15 -4.80
N THR A 149 -15.81 0.52 -4.98
CA THR A 149 -15.86 1.81 -5.67
C THR A 149 -15.37 2.95 -4.78
N ILE A 150 -14.78 3.97 -5.37
CA ILE A 150 -14.38 5.20 -4.66
C ILE A 150 -15.58 5.83 -3.94
N LYS A 151 -16.79 5.75 -4.54
CA LYS A 151 -18.04 6.26 -3.94
C LYS A 151 -18.40 5.55 -2.63
N GLU A 152 -18.14 4.25 -2.53
CA GLU A 152 -18.42 3.49 -1.30
C GLU A 152 -17.43 3.85 -0.18
N ILE A 153 -16.16 4.04 -0.54
CA ILE A 153 -15.11 4.52 0.38
C ILE A 153 -15.45 5.93 0.87
N GLU A 154 -15.82 6.82 -0.05
CA GLU A 154 -16.27 8.18 0.22
C GLU A 154 -17.43 8.21 1.22
N LEU A 155 -18.52 7.49 0.91
CA LEU A 155 -19.72 7.51 1.74
C LEU A 155 -19.41 7.03 3.16
N THR A 156 -18.68 5.92 3.28
CA THR A 156 -18.32 5.34 4.57
C THR A 156 -17.40 6.28 5.37
N THR A 157 -16.42 6.88 4.70
CA THR A 157 -15.47 7.83 5.31
C THR A 157 -16.18 9.10 5.75
N SER A 158 -17.08 9.64 4.92
CA SER A 158 -17.88 10.83 5.23
C SER A 158 -18.76 10.63 6.48
N ILE A 159 -19.44 9.48 6.57
CA ILE A 159 -20.23 9.11 7.77
C ILE A 159 -19.32 9.01 9.00
N TRP A 160 -18.15 8.39 8.85
CA TRP A 160 -17.21 8.24 9.96
C TRP A 160 -16.67 9.60 10.44
N LEU A 161 -16.25 10.49 9.54
CA LEU A 161 -15.77 11.83 9.89
C LEU A 161 -16.86 12.68 10.55
N THR A 162 -18.10 12.61 10.04
CA THR A 162 -19.25 13.35 10.60
C THR A 162 -19.53 12.96 12.05
N LYS A 163 -19.32 11.69 12.40
CA LYS A 163 -19.51 11.18 13.77
C LYS A 163 -18.33 11.43 14.72
N ALA A 164 -17.24 12.05 14.26
CA ALA A 164 -16.07 12.30 15.12
C ALA A 164 -16.39 13.12 16.40
N PRO A 165 -17.21 14.20 16.34
CA PRO A 165 -17.54 14.96 17.56
C PRO A 165 -18.32 14.14 18.59
N GLU A 166 -19.23 13.27 18.13
CA GLU A 166 -19.99 12.37 18.99
C GLU A 166 -19.08 11.33 19.66
N ARG A 167 -18.14 10.73 18.90
CA ARG A 167 -17.15 9.80 19.46
C ARG A 167 -16.25 10.46 20.50
N LEU A 168 -15.81 11.69 20.24
CA LEU A 168 -14.99 12.46 21.17
C LEU A 168 -15.74 12.77 22.47
N LYS A 169 -17.04 13.10 22.38
CA LYS A 169 -17.90 13.31 23.55
C LYS A 169 -18.06 12.02 24.37
N ASN A 170 -18.30 10.90 23.71
CA ASN A 170 -18.51 9.61 24.38
C ASN A 170 -17.25 9.04 25.04
N LYS A 171 -16.05 9.51 24.65
CA LYS A 171 -14.77 9.10 25.26
C LYS A 171 -14.43 9.87 26.53
N LYS A 172 -15.07 11.03 26.75
CA LYS A 172 -14.87 11.89 27.93
C LYS A 172 -15.87 11.60 29.07
N ASN A 173 -16.87 10.77 28.80
CA ASN A 173 -17.83 10.26 29.79
C ASN A 173 -17.42 8.86 30.23
#